data_AF-A0A839DUN8-F1
#
_entry.id   AF-A0A839DUN8-F1
#
_cell.length_a   1.000
_cell.length_b   1.000
_cell.length_c   1.000
_cell.angle_alpha   90.00
_cell.angle_beta   90.00
_cell.angle_gamma   90.00
#
_symmetry.space_group_name_H-M   'P 1'
#
loop_
_entity.id
_entity.type
_entity.pdbx_description
1 polymer ?
#
loop_
_entity_poly.entity_id
_entity_poly.type
_entity_poly.pdbx_seq_one_letter_code
_entity_poly.pdbx_strand_id
1 'polypeptide(L)'
;MTSYDAHLYAHEGTIRARHLEAQTEQAWRLTLVTNAVVARTTEYYGLAVESMRRSGRRIDDEVLAHISPAHSENVNFFGAIDVEGELAQLGPTGYRPLRIGDTLF
;
A
#
# COMPACT_ATOMS: atom_id res chain seq x y z
N MET A 1 21.04 35.29 37.03
CA MET A 1 21.25 34.68 35.71
C MET A 1 20.96 33.19 35.81
N THR A 2 19.70 32.78 36.04
CA THR A 2 19.31 31.37 36.29
C THR A 2 17.78 31.18 36.41
N SER A 3 16.99 31.68 35.45
CA SER A 3 15.55 31.35 35.42
C SER A 3 14.96 31.37 34.02
N TYR A 4 15.43 32.29 33.15
CA TYR A 4 14.94 32.41 31.77
C TYR A 4 15.41 31.27 30.83
N ASP A 5 16.61 30.74 31.03
CA ASP A 5 17.18 29.72 30.14
C ASP A 5 16.53 28.33 30.29
N ALA A 6 16.06 27.98 31.50
CA ALA A 6 15.43 26.69 31.77
C ALA A 6 14.07 26.56 31.06
N HIS A 7 13.30 27.65 30.97
CA HIS A 7 12.02 27.66 30.27
C HIS A 7 12.18 27.57 28.75
N LEU A 8 13.20 28.23 28.18
CA LEU A 8 13.51 28.15 26.76
C LEU A 8 13.99 26.75 26.36
N TYR A 9 14.89 26.15 27.13
CA TYR A 9 15.41 24.81 26.83
C TYR A 9 14.34 23.72 26.98
N ALA A 10 13.49 23.81 28.00
CA ALA A 10 12.37 22.88 28.17
C ALA A 10 11.37 22.97 27.02
N HIS A 11 11.06 24.19 26.55
CA HIS A 11 10.13 24.40 25.44
C HIS A 11 10.73 23.95 24.10
N GLU A 12 12.00 24.26 23.83
CA GLU A 12 12.71 23.85 22.60
C GLU A 12 12.88 22.32 22.54
N GLY A 13 13.18 21.68 23.68
CA GLY A 13 13.21 20.22 23.81
C GLY A 13 11.84 19.57 23.61
N THR A 14 10.79 20.16 24.18
CA THR A 14 9.39 19.67 24.03
C THR A 14 8.91 19.78 22.58
N ILE A 15 9.24 20.87 21.86
CA ILE A 15 8.89 21.02 20.43
C ILE A 15 9.65 20.00 19.57
N ARG A 16 10.97 19.82 19.76
CA ARG A 16 11.76 18.86 18.99
C ARG A 16 11.30 17.42 19.22
N ALA A 17 10.99 17.03 20.47
CA ALA A 17 10.50 15.70 20.79
C ALA A 17 9.16 15.41 20.08
N ARG A 18 8.17 16.32 20.18
CA ARG A 18 6.88 16.17 19.49
C ARG A 18 7.02 16.14 17.96
N HIS A 19 8.00 16.87 17.42
CA HIS A 19 8.28 16.84 15.98
C HIS A 19 8.88 15.48 15.54
N LEU A 20 9.81 14.93 16.30
CA LEU A 20 10.39 13.61 16.03
C LEU A 20 9.34 12.49 16.16
N GLU A 21 8.51 12.55 17.20
CA GLU A 21 7.39 11.62 17.39
C GLU A 21 6.40 11.68 16.21
N ALA A 22 6.04 12.90 15.78
CA ALA A 22 5.16 13.09 14.62
C ALA A 22 5.79 12.58 13.31
N GLN A 23 7.08 12.82 13.08
CA GLN A 23 7.80 12.27 11.92
C GLN A 23 7.87 10.75 11.95
N THR A 24 8.12 10.16 13.14
CA THR A 24 8.18 8.71 13.32
C THR A 24 6.82 8.08 13.05
N GLU A 25 5.75 8.68 13.56
CA GLU A 25 4.39 8.21 13.33
C GLU A 25 4.00 8.32 11.84
N GLN A 26 4.36 9.42 11.17
CA GLN A 26 4.18 9.57 9.72
C GLN A 26 4.95 8.52 8.93
N ALA A 27 6.21 8.25 9.28
CA ALA A 27 7.03 7.23 8.64
C ALA A 27 6.45 5.82 8.82
N TRP A 28 5.92 5.51 10.01
CA TRP A 28 5.27 4.23 10.28
C TRP A 28 3.97 4.05 9.50
N ARG A 29 3.14 5.10 9.44
CA ARG A 29 1.91 5.08 8.62
C ARG A 29 2.21 4.85 7.15
N LEU A 30 3.21 5.56 6.61
CA LEU A 30 3.64 5.37 5.22
C LEU A 30 4.14 3.93 5.00
N THR A 31 4.99 3.42 5.89
CA THR A 31 5.52 2.05 5.82
C THR A 31 4.40 1.01 5.80
N LEU A 32 3.39 1.17 6.67
CA LEU A 32 2.24 0.27 6.73
C LEU A 32 1.46 0.29 5.43
N VAL A 33 1.16 1.48 4.89
CA VAL A 33 0.42 1.63 3.63
C VAL A 33 1.21 1.04 2.46
N THR A 34 2.52 1.30 2.37
CA THR A 34 3.38 0.72 1.34
C THR A 34 3.37 -0.80 1.40
N ASN A 35 3.52 -1.38 2.59
CA ASN A 35 3.51 -2.83 2.76
C ASN A 35 2.14 -3.45 2.42
N ALA A 36 1.04 -2.79 2.80
CA ALA A 36 -0.30 -3.25 2.47
C ALA A 36 -0.56 -3.23 0.95
N VAL A 37 -0.10 -2.19 0.26
CA VAL A 37 -0.16 -2.08 -1.21
C VAL A 37 0.63 -3.21 -1.86
N VAL A 38 1.89 -3.41 -1.45
CA VAL A 38 2.75 -4.47 -1.99
C VAL A 38 2.13 -5.85 -1.78
N ALA A 39 1.60 -6.13 -0.58
CA ALA A 39 0.95 -7.38 -0.26
C ALA A 39 -0.27 -7.62 -1.17
N ARG A 40 -1.17 -6.63 -1.27
CA ARG A 40 -2.37 -6.72 -2.12
C ARG A 40 -2.00 -6.92 -3.59
N THR A 41 -1.03 -6.18 -4.12
CA THR A 41 -0.60 -6.32 -5.52
C THR A 41 -0.03 -7.71 -5.79
N THR A 42 0.81 -8.23 -4.88
CA THR A 42 1.40 -9.57 -5.00
C THR A 42 0.32 -10.65 -5.03
N GLU A 43 -0.68 -10.55 -4.16
CA GLU A 43 -1.79 -11.49 -4.09
C GLU A 43 -2.64 -11.48 -5.38
N TYR A 44 -2.98 -10.30 -5.90
CA TYR A 44 -3.73 -10.19 -7.16
C TYR A 44 -2.93 -10.66 -8.38
N TYR A 45 -1.61 -10.49 -8.40
CA TYR A 45 -0.76 -11.10 -9.42
C TYR A 45 -0.78 -12.63 -9.35
N GLY A 46 -0.76 -13.21 -8.16
CA GLY A 46 -0.95 -14.66 -7.98
C GLY A 46 -2.27 -15.15 -8.59
N LEU A 47 -3.38 -14.47 -8.27
CA LEU A 47 -4.70 -14.78 -8.83
C LEU A 47 -4.73 -14.65 -10.36
N ALA A 48 -4.09 -13.62 -10.92
CA ALA A 48 -4.02 -13.39 -12.35
C ALA A 48 -3.19 -14.47 -13.07
N VAL A 49 -2.02 -14.83 -12.53
CA VAL A 49 -1.16 -15.89 -13.06
C VAL A 49 -1.87 -17.23 -13.05
N GLU A 50 -2.54 -17.57 -11.96
CA GLU A 50 -3.30 -18.81 -11.86
C GLU A 50 -4.43 -18.86 -12.90
N SER A 51 -5.18 -17.75 -13.05
CA SER A 51 -6.22 -17.62 -14.08
C SER A 51 -5.66 -17.82 -15.49
N MET A 52 -4.53 -17.20 -15.81
CA MET A 52 -3.86 -17.33 -17.11
C MET A 52 -3.31 -18.73 -17.37
N ARG A 53 -2.77 -19.40 -16.34
CA ARG A 53 -2.33 -20.80 -16.45
C ARG A 53 -3.50 -21.74 -16.71
N ARG A 54 -4.65 -21.53 -16.04
CA ARG A 54 -5.88 -22.29 -16.28
C ARG A 54 -6.45 -22.08 -17.68
N SER A 55 -6.25 -20.91 -18.29
CA SER A 55 -6.62 -20.66 -19.70
C SER A 55 -5.61 -21.18 -20.73
N GLY A 56 -4.60 -21.93 -20.28
CA GLY A 56 -3.60 -22.57 -21.14
C GLY A 56 -2.41 -21.67 -21.51
N ARG A 57 -2.31 -20.45 -20.96
CA ARG A 57 -1.14 -19.59 -21.18
C ARG A 57 0.00 -20.00 -20.26
N ARG A 58 1.16 -20.28 -20.83
CA ARG A 58 2.39 -20.52 -20.07
C ARG A 58 2.97 -19.19 -19.62
N ILE A 59 3.09 -19.02 -18.30
CA ILE A 59 3.77 -17.88 -17.68
C ILE A 59 4.98 -18.44 -16.94
N ASP A 60 6.16 -17.99 -17.34
CA ASP A 60 7.43 -18.35 -16.72
C ASP A 60 7.58 -17.67 -15.36
N ASP A 61 7.98 -18.43 -14.36
CA ASP A 61 8.24 -17.93 -13.02
C ASP A 61 9.44 -16.97 -13.00
N GLU A 62 10.39 -17.12 -13.93
CA GLU A 62 11.53 -16.22 -14.08
C GLU A 62 11.08 -14.80 -14.47
N VAL A 63 10.07 -14.69 -15.33
CA VAL A 63 9.50 -13.38 -15.72
C VAL A 63 8.77 -12.75 -14.53
N LEU A 64 8.07 -13.54 -13.71
CA LEU A 64 7.38 -13.05 -12.52
C LEU A 64 8.36 -12.49 -11.47
N ALA A 65 9.55 -13.07 -11.36
CA ALA A 65 10.60 -12.58 -10.45
C ALA A 65 11.10 -11.16 -10.79
N HIS A 66 10.87 -10.70 -12.03
CA HIS A 66 11.26 -9.37 -12.48
C HIS A 66 10.15 -8.33 -12.40
N ILE A 67 8.92 -8.72 -12.04
CA ILE A 67 7.80 -7.79 -11.87
C ILE A 67 7.83 -7.23 -10.45
N SER A 68 7.99 -5.92 -10.31
CA SER A 68 7.92 -5.27 -9.00
C SER A 68 6.47 -5.26 -8.47
N PRO A 69 6.20 -5.78 -7.27
CA PRO A 69 4.88 -5.69 -6.65
C PRO A 69 4.56 -4.29 -6.08
N ALA A 70 5.53 -3.38 -6.08
CA ALA A 70 5.39 -2.02 -5.55
C ALA A 70 4.86 -0.99 -6.56
N HIS A 71 4.36 -1.42 -7.72
CA HIS A 71 3.79 -0.50 -8.71
C HIS A 71 2.54 0.18 -8.15
N SER A 72 2.65 1.49 -7.93
CA SER A 72 1.60 2.33 -7.36
C SER A 72 0.55 2.81 -8.37
N GLU A 73 0.74 2.54 -9.66
CA GLU A 73 -0.19 2.99 -10.72
C GLU A 73 -1.63 2.46 -10.52
N ASN A 74 -1.78 1.34 -9.82
CA ASN A 74 -3.09 0.73 -9.52
C ASN A 74 -3.72 1.20 -8.19
N VAL A 75 -3.05 2.10 -7.45
CA VAL A 75 -3.50 2.57 -6.14
C VAL A 75 -3.85 4.05 -6.23
N ASN A 76 -5.15 4.34 -6.15
CA ASN A 76 -5.62 5.71 -6.06
C ASN A 76 -5.48 6.17 -4.60
N PHE A 77 -4.48 7.00 -4.32
CA PHE A 77 -4.25 7.57 -2.98
C PHE A 77 -5.13 8.80 -2.68
N PHE A 78 -5.93 9.26 -3.65
CA PHE A 78 -6.75 10.45 -3.54
C PHE A 78 -8.25 10.09 -3.52
N GLY A 79 -9.00 10.71 -2.61
CA GLY A 79 -10.46 10.56 -2.50
C GLY A 79 -10.93 9.97 -1.18
N ALA A 80 -12.25 9.90 -1.01
CA ALA A 80 -12.88 9.12 0.06
C ALA A 80 -13.24 7.75 -0.50
N ILE A 81 -12.88 6.68 0.22
CA ILE A 81 -13.26 5.32 -0.11
C ILE A 81 -14.53 5.00 0.67
N ASP A 82 -15.62 4.69 -0.03
CA ASP A 82 -16.77 4.04 0.57
C ASP A 82 -16.44 2.56 0.81
N VAL A 83 -16.07 2.26 2.06
CA VAL A 83 -15.65 0.91 2.45
C VAL A 83 -16.78 -0.10 2.27
N GLU A 84 -18.02 0.28 2.54
CA GLU A 84 -19.17 -0.63 2.50
C GLU A 84 -19.53 -0.95 1.04
N GLY A 85 -19.54 0.06 0.17
CA GLY A 85 -19.70 -0.12 -1.28
C GLY A 85 -18.55 -0.90 -1.93
N GLU A 86 -17.32 -0.77 -1.44
CA GLU A 86 -16.18 -1.56 -1.93
C GLU A 86 -16.22 -3.02 -1.48
N LEU A 87 -16.67 -3.29 -0.25
CA LEU A 87 -16.86 -4.66 0.25
C LEU A 87 -17.99 -5.37 -0.51
N ALA A 88 -19.06 -4.67 -0.87
CA ALA A 88 -20.17 -5.22 -1.65
C ALA A 88 -19.77 -5.65 -3.08
N GLN A 89 -18.65 -5.15 -3.61
CA GLN A 89 -18.12 -5.50 -4.93
C GLN A 89 -17.22 -6.76 -4.92
N LEU A 90 -16.94 -7.32 -3.74
CA LEU A 90 -16.15 -8.54 -3.63
C LEU A 90 -16.96 -9.75 -4.11
N GLY A 91 -16.31 -10.62 -4.88
CA GLY A 91 -16.90 -11.88 -5.33
C GLY A 91 -16.99 -12.91 -4.20
N PRO A 92 -17.51 -14.12 -4.50
CA PRO A 92 -17.67 -15.21 -3.52
C PRO A 92 -16.36 -15.65 -2.84
N THR A 93 -15.22 -15.35 -3.47
CA THR A 93 -13.88 -15.65 -2.96
C THR A 93 -13.33 -14.56 -2.04
N GLY A 94 -14.05 -13.47 -1.82
CA GLY A 94 -13.58 -12.30 -1.06
C GLY A 94 -12.64 -11.38 -1.85
N TYR A 95 -12.45 -11.62 -3.14
CA TYR A 95 -11.63 -10.79 -4.02
C TYR A 95 -12.48 -10.04 -5.03
N ARG A 96 -12.03 -8.85 -5.43
CA ARG A 96 -12.57 -8.16 -6.60
C ARG A 96 -12.30 -9.01 -7.85
N PRO A 97 -13.29 -9.22 -8.73
CA PRO A 97 -13.07 -9.96 -9.96
C PRO A 97 -11.89 -9.40 -10.79
N LEU A 98 -11.08 -10.29 -11.35
CA LEU A 98 -10.00 -9.90 -12.26
C LEU A 98 -10.60 -9.24 -13.51
N ARG A 99 -10.03 -8.10 -13.90
CA ARG A 99 -10.35 -7.48 -15.19
C ARG A 99 -9.67 -8.29 -16.28
N ILE A 100 -10.41 -9.20 -16.91
CA ILE A 100 -9.93 -9.91 -18.10
C ILE A 100 -9.96 -8.87 -19.23
N GLY A 101 -8.79 -8.35 -19.61
CA GLY A 101 -8.68 -7.56 -20.83
C GLY A 101 -8.91 -8.48 -22.02
N ASP A 102 -9.91 -8.18 -22.85
CA ASP A 102 -10.01 -8.77 -24.19
C ASP A 102 -8.69 -8.49 -24.90
N THR A 103 -7.86 -9.52 -25.04
CA THR A 103 -6.55 -9.39 -25.68
C THR A 103 -6.79 -9.39 -27.19
N LEU A 104 -7.15 -8.23 -27.72
CA LEU A 104 -7.13 -7.89 -29.15
C LEU A 104 -5.93 -6.97 -29.41
N PHE A 105 -4.71 -7.46 -29.21
CA PHE A 105 -3.48 -6.97 -29.85
C PHE A 105 -2.45 -8.10 -29.85
#